data_AF-A0A7W5AQK3-F1
#
_entry.id   AF-A0A7W5AQK3-F1
#
_cell.length_a   1.000
_cell.length_b   1.000
_cell.length_c   1.000
_cell.angle_alpha   90.00
_cell.angle_beta   90.00
_cell.angle_gamma   90.00
#
_symmetry.space_group_name_H-M   'P 1'
#
loop_
_entity.id
_entity.type
_entity.pdbx_description
1 polymer ?
#
loop_
_entity_poly.entity_id
_entity_poly.type
_entity_poly.pdbx_seq_one_letter_code
_entity_poly.pdbx_strand_id
1 'polypeptide(L)' 'MASRTPEIVSTLRVTGEDCLIFEVHCPRSGRLEQVVDALARFGPVTTSLVLRAYPPEPLTTPAP' A
#
# COMPACT_ATOMS: atom_id res chain seq x y z
N MET A 1 5.10 -11.64 -7.12
CA MET A 1 3.85 -11.16 -7.73
C MET A 1 3.87 -9.64 -7.84
N ALA A 2 4.11 -8.92 -6.73
CA ALA A 2 4.24 -7.45 -6.69
C ALA A 2 5.08 -6.83 -7.83
N SER A 3 6.30 -7.29 -8.09
CA SER A 3 7.17 -6.72 -9.14
C SER A 3 6.67 -6.87 -10.58
N ARG A 4 5.58 -7.62 -10.82
CA ARG A 4 4.97 -7.81 -12.14
C ARG A 4 3.60 -7.14 -12.27
N THR A 5 3.12 -6.51 -11.21
CA THR A 5 1.82 -5.85 -11.15
C THR A 5 2.07 -4.33 -11.22
N PRO A 6 1.86 -3.68 -12.37
CA PRO A 6 2.22 -2.27 -12.56
C PRO A 6 1.46 -1.32 -11.62
N GLU A 7 0.32 -1.76 -11.08
CA GLU A 7 -0.46 -1.01 -10.11
C GLU A 7 0.26 -0.88 -8.75
N ILE A 8 1.18 -1.79 -8.42
CA ILE A 8 1.93 -1.77 -7.15
C ILE A 8 3.16 -0.89 -7.33
N VAL A 9 3.10 0.33 -6.83
CA VAL A 9 4.16 1.35 -6.99
C VAL A 9 5.20 1.29 -5.88
N SER A 10 4.84 0.74 -4.72
CA SER A 10 5.75 0.58 -3.58
C SER A 10 5.42 -0.70 -2.81
N THR A 11 6.46 -1.30 -2.21
CA THR A 11 6.35 -2.47 -1.35
C THR A 11 7.28 -2.31 -0.17
N LEU A 12 6.71 -2.28 1.03
CA LEU A 12 7.45 -2.22 2.27
C LEU A 12 7.26 -3.50 3.06
N ARG A 13 8.36 -4.02 3.61
CA ARG A 13 8.30 -5.05 4.64
C ARG A 13 8.37 -4.37 5.98
N VAL A 14 7.41 -4.68 6.85
CA VAL A 14 7.30 -4.05 8.16
C VAL A 14 7.28 -5.13 9.25
N THR A 15 7.55 -4.70 10.47
CA THR A 15 7.32 -5.51 11.68
C THR A 15 6.03 -5.02 12.33
N GLY A 16 5.15 -5.92 12.74
CA GLY A 16 3.87 -5.55 13.33
C GLY A 16 2.80 -6.61 13.05
N GLU A 17 1.54 -6.18 12.95
CA GLU A 17 0.41 -7.04 12.59
C GLU A 17 0.49 -7.47 11.12
N ASP A 18 0.75 -6.52 10.22
CA ASP A 18 0.96 -6.80 8.80
C ASP A 18 2.43 -7.07 8.50
N CYS A 19 2.69 -8.07 7.63
CA CYS A 19 4.06 -8.38 7.19
C CYS A 19 4.52 -7.48 6.03
N LEU A 20 3.57 -7.01 5.20
CA LEU A 20 3.82 -6.28 3.97
C LEU A 20 2.79 -5.16 3.80
N ILE A 21 3.26 -3.98 3.38
CA ILE A 21 2.43 -2.85 2.97
C ILE A 21 2.68 -2.59 1.49
N PHE A 22 1.60 -2.54 0.72
CA PHE A 22 1.64 -2.24 -0.71
C PHE A 22 0.97 -0.89 -0.97
N GLU A 23 1.65 -0.01 -1.69
CA GLU A 23 1.01 1.17 -2.25
C GLU A 23 0.53 0.83 -3.65
N VAL A 24 -0.78 0.97 -3.89
CA VAL A 24 -1.43 0.53 -5.13
C VAL A 24 -2.18 1.69 -5.76
N HIS A 25 -1.83 2.03 -7.01
CA HIS A 25 -2.47 3.08 -7.78
C HIS A 25 -3.29 2.44 -8.91
N CYS A 26 -4.62 2.42 -8.74
CA CYS A 26 -5.55 1.84 -9.69
C CYS A 26 -6.49 2.93 -10.25
N PRO A 27 -6.73 2.98 -11.57
CA PRO A 27 -7.64 3.96 -12.16
C PRO A 27 -9.13 3.61 -11.94
N ARG A 28 -9.45 2.38 -11.54
CA ARG A 28 -10.83 1.88 -11.36
C ARG A 28 -10.91 0.87 -10.22
N SER A 29 -12.04 0.83 -9.53
CA SER A 29 -12.32 -0.09 -8.41
C SER A 29 -12.19 -1.56 -8.81
N GLY A 30 -12.76 -1.96 -9.95
CA GLY A 30 -12.69 -3.36 -10.40
C GLY A 30 -11.27 -3.86 -10.67
N ARG A 31 -10.29 -2.96 -10.90
CA ARG A 31 -8.89 -3.35 -11.00
C ARG A 31 -8.25 -3.52 -9.63
N LEU A 32 -8.60 -2.69 -8.65
CA LEU A 32 -8.19 -2.86 -7.26
C LEU A 32 -8.68 -4.20 -6.71
N GLU A 33 -9.94 -4.57 -6.96
CA GLU A 33 -10.49 -5.87 -6.54
C GLU A 33 -9.64 -7.03 -7.07
N GLN A 34 -9.27 -7.02 -8.36
CA GLN A 34 -8.39 -8.05 -8.94
C GLN A 34 -7.01 -8.12 -8.26
N VAL A 35 -6.44 -6.97 -7.89
CA VAL A 35 -5.14 -6.92 -7.20
C VAL A 35 -5.29 -7.48 -5.78
N VAL A 36 -6.32 -7.07 -5.05
CA VAL A 36 -6.63 -7.57 -3.70
C VAL A 36 -6.89 -9.07 -3.72
N ASP A 37 -7.69 -9.58 -4.65
CA ASP A 37 -7.95 -11.01 -4.81
C ASP A 37 -6.68 -11.81 -5.12
N ALA A 38 -5.78 -11.24 -5.92
CA ALA A 38 -4.51 -11.87 -6.21
C ALA A 38 -3.58 -11.90 -4.99
N LEU A 39 -3.60 -10.83 -4.16
CA LEU A 39 -2.84 -10.75 -2.92
C LEU A 39 -3.41 -11.67 -1.82
N ALA A 40 -4.74 -11.81 -1.76
CA ALA A 40 -5.44 -12.64 -0.78
C ALA A 40 -5.05 -14.13 -0.85
N ARG A 41 -4.47 -14.57 -1.98
CA ARG A 41 -3.90 -15.92 -2.14
C ARG A 41 -2.68 -16.17 -1.25
N PHE A 42 -2.02 -15.12 -0.77
CA PHE A 42 -0.82 -15.21 0.06
C PHE A 42 -1.10 -15.03 1.56
N GLY A 43 -2.34 -14.67 1.94
CA GLY A 43 -2.73 -14.43 3.32
C GLY A 43 -3.89 -13.44 3.44
N PRO A 44 -4.33 -13.12 4.67
CA PRO A 44 -5.33 -12.08 4.89
C PRO A 44 -4.81 -10.73 4.37
N VAL A 45 -5.69 -9.95 3.74
CA VAL A 45 -5.37 -8.63 3.17
C VAL A 45 -6.34 -7.61 3.72
N THR A 46 -5.78 -6.56 4.33
CA THR A 46 -6.52 -5.37 4.71
C THR A 46 -6.32 -4.29 3.65
N THR A 47 -7.41 -3.70 3.14
CA THR A 47 -7.35 -2.66 2.11
C THR A 47 -7.81 -1.32 2.68
N SER A 48 -6.93 -0.33 2.62
CA SER A 48 -7.23 1.05 3.01
C SER A 48 -7.25 1.94 1.77
N LEU A 49 -8.40 2.59 1.51
CA LEU A 49 -8.53 3.54 0.41
C LEU A 49 -8.13 4.94 0.86
N VAL A 50 -7.13 5.52 0.20
CA VAL A 50 -6.68 6.89 0.48
C VAL A 50 -7.66 7.88 -0.12
N LEU A 51 -8.47 8.53 0.72
CA LEU A 51 -9.41 9.58 0.28
C LEU A 51 -8.71 10.90 -0.06
N ARG A 52 -7.62 11.20 0.65
CA ARG A 52 -6.80 12.39 0.46
C ARG A 52 -5.39 12.11 0.97
N ALA A 53 -4.40 12.43 0.16
CA ALA A 53 -3.00 12.51 0.57
C ALA A 53 -2.64 13.97 0.88
N TYR A 54 -1.87 14.19 1.94
CA TYR A 54 -1.29 15.49 2.26
C TYR A 54 0.21 15.48 1.96
N PRO A 55 0.80 16.62 1.57
CA PRO A 55 2.24 16.71 1.43
C PRO A 55 2.92 16.38 2.77
N PRO A 56 4.10 15.74 2.76
CA PRO A 56 4.81 15.40 3.98
C PRO A 56 5.19 16.68 4.72
N GLU A 57 4.75 16.82 5.98
CA GLU A 57 5.24 17.88 6.85
C GLU A 57 6.64 17.50 7.34
N PRO A 58 7.66 18.37 7.17
CA PRO A 58 8.99 18.06 7.66
C PRO A 58 8.94 17.90 9.17
N LEU A 59 9.42 16.75 9.66
CA LEU A 59 9.67 16.55 11.08
C LEU A 59 10.77 17.54 11.48
N THR A 60 10.38 18.66 12.06
CA THR A 60 11.33 19.62 12.62
C THR A 60 11.98 18.92 13.81
N THR A 61 13.26 18.55 13.69
CA THR A 61 14.04 18.10 14.85
C THR A 61 14.01 19.21 15.89
N PRO A 62 13.51 18.98 17.12
CA PRO A 62 13.60 20.00 18.16
C PRO A 62 15.07 20.36 18.38
N ALA A 63 15.35 21.67 18.46
CA ALA A 63 16.69 22.19 18.71
C ALA A 63 17.25 21.60 20.04
N PRO A 64 18.57 21.34 20.11
CA PRO A 64 19.20 20.74 21.29
C PRO A 64 19.09 21.61 22.55
#